data_AF-A0A4Q9MSR3-F1
#
_entry.id   AF-A0A4Q9MSR3-F1
#
_cell.length_a   1.000
_cell.length_b   1.000
_cell.length_c   1.000
_cell.angle_alpha   90.00
_cell.angle_beta   90.00
_cell.angle_gamma   90.00
#
_symmetry.space_group_name_H-M   'P 1'
#
loop_
_entity.id
_entity.type
_entity.pdbx_description
1 polymer ?
#
loop_
_entity_poly.entity_id
_entity_poly.type
_entity_poly.pdbx_seq_one_letter_code
_entity_poly.pdbx_strand_id
1 'polypeptide(L)'
;MGFSTRAHRPCFEDAQVVALVRQAGGIPIAKTNVAQLVFFFECTNPVWGRTLNPYSRSYTCGGTSGGEAALLGMDGAALGWGTDIGGSLRIPASFCGIYSLKPGWGRISTAGAIGTWPGFEAIRTVAGPMGRSVEDVELGARLVFGKLGTEYDPAPVPYREPDMPQKLRFGFYISDNFVKPSPANQRAVLEAVEALRRAGHECIEFTVPQAPRAMEIFIGLTAADGYKTLAAELGNDPVEPGVSSLLLGPWLYGWVRNSMAWMIGKLFKDDKLSGTVRAASCKSVQEFHNWVRQRDDYSRMFYREVWDGHGFDGILAPVLALPALPHDSCKFLSALAASTLLYNTVDSPVGVIPVTHVRPSDAATTEWTNPHIGAGHGSPVVEKLLYGKPDEHGIGRGGFYDAEKMAGIPVGIQIVGKKWEEEKVIEMMKVVDRALGPRPFGPLAWEKQGR
;
A
#
# COMPACT_ATOMS: atom_id res chain seq x y z
N MET A 1 -5.90 -16.92 1.43
CA MET A 1 -5.76 -16.43 2.83
C MET A 1 -4.64 -17.14 3.60
N GLY A 2 -4.19 -18.32 3.15
CA GLY A 2 -3.05 -19.01 3.77
C GLY A 2 -3.40 -19.79 5.03
N PHE A 3 -4.65 -20.27 5.14
CA PHE A 3 -5.12 -21.11 6.25
C PHE A 3 -5.36 -22.54 5.80
N SER A 4 -4.81 -23.51 6.53
CA SER A 4 -5.09 -24.93 6.33
C SER A 4 -6.56 -25.25 6.60
N THR A 5 -7.20 -24.53 7.53
CA THR A 5 -8.64 -24.66 7.85
C THR A 5 -9.57 -24.35 6.66
N ARG A 6 -9.06 -23.63 5.65
CA ARG A 6 -9.75 -23.27 4.40
C ARG A 6 -9.24 -24.08 3.20
N ALA A 7 -8.20 -24.89 3.36
CA ALA A 7 -7.73 -25.77 2.30
C ALA A 7 -8.81 -26.82 1.97
N HIS A 8 -8.91 -27.20 0.69
CA HIS A 8 -9.87 -28.19 0.19
C HIS A 8 -11.36 -27.88 0.51
N ARG A 9 -11.71 -26.61 0.73
CA ARG A 9 -13.10 -26.14 0.88
C ARG A 9 -13.50 -25.28 -0.33
N PRO A 10 -13.92 -25.89 -1.45
CA PRO A 10 -14.26 -25.14 -2.66
C PRO A 10 -15.49 -24.27 -2.44
N CYS A 11 -15.49 -23.08 -3.07
CA CYS A 11 -16.69 -22.27 -3.24
C CYS A 11 -17.44 -22.77 -4.47
N PHE A 12 -18.76 -22.88 -4.39
CA PHE A 12 -19.61 -23.33 -5.51
C PHE A 12 -20.18 -22.18 -6.33
N GLU A 13 -19.97 -20.95 -5.87
CA GLU A 13 -20.43 -19.73 -6.52
C GLU A 13 -19.23 -18.82 -6.78
N ASP A 14 -19.27 -18.12 -7.92
CA ASP A 14 -18.30 -17.09 -8.25
C ASP A 14 -18.55 -15.83 -7.41
N ALA A 15 -17.47 -15.18 -6.98
CA ALA A 15 -17.57 -13.81 -6.47
C ALA A 15 -18.04 -12.87 -7.58
N GLN A 16 -18.69 -11.75 -7.24
CA GLN A 16 -19.30 -10.85 -8.21
C GLN A 16 -18.33 -10.41 -9.31
N VAL A 17 -17.10 -10.03 -8.94
CA VAL A 17 -16.05 -9.63 -9.90
C VAL A 17 -15.72 -10.77 -10.88
N VAL A 18 -15.64 -12.02 -10.40
CA VAL A 18 -15.35 -13.18 -11.26
C VAL A 18 -16.50 -13.43 -12.23
N ALA A 19 -17.74 -13.36 -11.75
CA ALA A 19 -18.92 -13.51 -12.59
C ALA A 19 -18.99 -12.44 -13.70
N LEU A 20 -18.71 -11.16 -13.36
CA LEU A 20 -18.64 -10.06 -14.33
C LEU A 20 -17.54 -10.27 -15.37
N VAL A 21 -16.35 -10.73 -14.95
CA VAL A 21 -15.25 -11.05 -15.87
C VAL A 21 -15.66 -12.15 -16.84
N ARG A 22 -16.27 -13.24 -16.37
CA ARG A 22 -16.78 -14.32 -17.22
C ARG A 22 -17.86 -13.83 -18.19
N GLN A 23 -18.80 -13.00 -17.70
CA GLN A 23 -19.86 -12.44 -18.52
C GLN A 23 -19.32 -11.57 -19.66
N ALA A 24 -18.22 -10.87 -19.42
CA ALA A 24 -17.52 -10.08 -20.44
C ALA A 24 -16.65 -10.93 -21.40
N GLY A 25 -16.64 -12.27 -21.25
CA GLY A 25 -15.83 -13.19 -22.07
C GLY A 25 -14.41 -13.42 -21.55
N GLY A 26 -14.07 -12.91 -20.35
CA GLY A 26 -12.79 -13.16 -19.71
C GLY A 26 -12.65 -14.61 -19.22
N ILE A 27 -11.41 -15.12 -19.21
CA ILE A 27 -11.08 -16.49 -18.80
C ILE A 27 -10.23 -16.42 -17.52
N PRO A 28 -10.81 -16.67 -16.33
CA PRO A 28 -10.03 -16.81 -15.10
C PRO A 28 -9.09 -18.03 -15.19
N ILE A 29 -7.78 -17.80 -15.20
CA ILE A 29 -6.78 -18.86 -15.40
C ILE A 29 -6.19 -19.43 -14.10
N ALA A 30 -6.19 -18.65 -13.02
CA ALA A 30 -5.54 -19.04 -11.76
C ALA A 30 -6.14 -18.28 -10.56
N LYS A 31 -5.87 -18.80 -9.36
CA LYS A 31 -5.88 -18.02 -8.11
C LYS A 31 -4.42 -17.82 -7.70
N THR A 32 -4.03 -16.60 -7.40
CA THR A 32 -2.65 -16.31 -7.03
C THR A 32 -2.46 -16.31 -5.52
N ASN A 33 -1.20 -16.46 -5.09
CA ASN A 33 -0.84 -16.57 -3.68
C ASN A 33 -1.02 -15.23 -2.94
N VAL A 34 -1.26 -15.30 -1.63
CA VAL A 34 -1.46 -14.12 -0.77
C VAL A 34 -0.67 -14.25 0.53
N ALA A 35 -0.41 -13.12 1.20
CA ALA A 35 0.11 -13.14 2.56
C ALA A 35 -0.87 -13.83 3.54
N GLN A 36 -0.34 -14.50 4.57
CA GLN A 36 -1.16 -15.05 5.66
C GLN A 36 -2.01 -13.94 6.30
N LEU A 37 -3.24 -14.28 6.69
CA LEU A 37 -4.29 -13.36 7.17
C LEU A 37 -4.78 -12.31 6.16
N VAL A 38 -4.15 -12.17 4.99
CA VAL A 38 -4.37 -11.02 4.08
C VAL A 38 -4.19 -9.69 4.84
N PHE A 39 -3.26 -9.67 5.81
CA PHE A 39 -3.01 -8.52 6.66
C PHE A 39 -1.51 -8.42 7.01
N PHE A 40 -0.68 -8.48 5.98
CA PHE A 40 0.78 -8.32 6.01
C PHE A 40 1.29 -8.10 4.58
N PHE A 41 2.34 -7.32 4.36
CA PHE A 41 2.80 -6.95 3.01
C PHE A 41 4.00 -7.78 2.49
N GLU A 42 4.23 -8.97 3.03
CA GLU A 42 5.07 -10.00 2.40
C GLU A 42 4.23 -11.21 2.03
N CYS A 43 4.30 -11.65 0.78
CA CYS A 43 3.46 -12.72 0.25
C CYS A 43 4.02 -14.11 0.59
N THR A 44 3.80 -14.52 1.85
CA THR A 44 4.17 -15.85 2.37
C THR A 44 3.05 -16.38 3.26
N ASN A 45 2.83 -17.69 3.23
CA ASN A 45 1.94 -18.38 4.15
C ASN A 45 2.30 -19.89 4.28
N PRO A 46 1.84 -20.56 5.36
CA PRO A 46 2.17 -21.97 5.61
C PRO A 46 1.64 -22.97 4.59
N VAL A 47 0.61 -22.60 3.81
CA VAL A 47 -0.07 -23.53 2.89
C VAL A 47 0.64 -23.59 1.54
N TRP A 48 0.97 -22.43 0.98
CA TRP A 48 1.52 -22.30 -0.38
C TRP A 48 2.96 -21.80 -0.41
N GLY A 49 3.53 -21.49 0.76
CA GLY A 49 4.86 -20.93 0.89
C GLY A 49 4.96 -19.49 0.37
N ARG A 50 6.18 -19.15 -0.06
CA ARG A 50 6.61 -17.79 -0.39
C ARG A 50 6.53 -17.52 -1.89
N THR A 51 5.96 -16.37 -2.23
CA THR A 51 6.04 -15.79 -3.57
C THR A 51 7.29 -14.93 -3.69
N LEU A 52 8.02 -15.06 -4.80
CA LEU A 52 9.26 -14.32 -5.08
C LEU A 52 8.98 -13.11 -5.97
N ASN A 53 9.81 -12.07 -5.86
CA ASN A 53 9.75 -10.90 -6.74
C ASN A 53 10.29 -11.22 -8.15
N PRO A 54 9.61 -10.78 -9.23
CA PRO A 54 10.02 -11.04 -10.61
C PRO A 54 11.32 -10.36 -11.05
N TYR A 55 11.83 -9.38 -10.28
CA TYR A 55 13.10 -8.69 -10.51
C TYR A 55 14.23 -9.18 -9.60
N SER A 56 13.92 -9.78 -8.44
CA SER A 56 14.96 -10.40 -7.60
C SER A 56 14.40 -11.43 -6.61
N ARG A 57 14.90 -12.66 -6.66
CA ARG A 57 14.50 -13.76 -5.76
C ARG A 57 14.83 -13.52 -4.28
N SER A 58 15.70 -12.57 -3.97
CA SER A 58 16.10 -12.24 -2.60
C SER A 58 15.15 -11.26 -1.92
N TYR A 59 14.17 -10.73 -2.67
CA TYR A 59 13.28 -9.66 -2.24
C TYR A 59 11.80 -10.05 -2.37
N THR A 60 10.96 -9.47 -1.53
CA THR A 60 9.51 -9.68 -1.55
C THR A 60 8.86 -9.09 -2.80
N CYS A 61 7.84 -9.76 -3.34
CA CYS A 61 6.93 -9.19 -4.35
C CYS A 61 5.92 -8.21 -3.75
N GLY A 62 5.95 -7.99 -2.43
CA GLY A 62 4.97 -7.18 -1.71
C GLY A 62 3.72 -7.98 -1.35
N GLY A 63 2.70 -7.32 -0.81
CA GLY A 63 1.48 -8.01 -0.40
C GLY A 63 0.37 -7.07 0.06
N THR A 64 -0.83 -7.60 0.25
CA THR A 64 -1.16 -9.03 0.31
C THR A 64 -1.38 -9.67 -1.06
N SER A 65 -1.70 -8.87 -2.10
CA SER A 65 -1.90 -9.30 -3.50
C SER A 65 -0.58 -9.55 -4.25
N GLY A 66 0.43 -10.11 -3.57
CA GLY A 66 1.78 -10.29 -4.13
C GLY A 66 1.85 -11.34 -5.23
N GLY A 67 1.00 -12.38 -5.19
CA GLY A 67 0.90 -13.37 -6.25
C GLY A 67 0.40 -12.78 -7.57
N GLU A 68 -0.64 -11.92 -7.52
CA GLU A 68 -1.14 -11.20 -8.70
C GLU A 68 -0.04 -10.34 -9.32
N ALA A 69 0.64 -9.54 -8.49
CA ALA A 69 1.66 -8.63 -9.00
C ALA A 69 2.86 -9.34 -9.59
N ALA A 70 3.31 -10.44 -8.97
CA ALA A 70 4.39 -11.25 -9.51
C ALA A 70 3.99 -11.90 -10.84
N LEU A 71 2.76 -12.44 -10.94
CA LEU A 71 2.28 -13.07 -12.18
C LEU A 71 2.17 -12.06 -13.33
N LEU A 72 1.60 -10.88 -13.06
CA LEU A 72 1.52 -9.79 -14.03
C LEU A 72 2.90 -9.26 -14.42
N GLY A 73 3.81 -9.07 -13.46
CA GLY A 73 5.18 -8.61 -13.70
C GLY A 73 6.05 -9.59 -14.50
N MET A 74 5.65 -10.87 -14.58
CA MET A 74 6.29 -11.89 -15.44
C MET A 74 5.54 -12.13 -16.75
N ASP A 75 4.63 -11.23 -17.13
CA ASP A 75 3.77 -11.38 -18.31
C ASP A 75 2.90 -12.65 -18.33
N GLY A 76 2.64 -13.25 -17.16
CA GLY A 76 1.88 -14.49 -17.03
C GLY A 76 0.35 -14.33 -17.04
N ALA A 77 -0.15 -13.09 -16.96
CA ALA A 77 -1.55 -12.74 -17.07
C ALA A 77 -1.71 -11.36 -17.74
N ALA A 78 -2.88 -11.10 -18.32
CA ALA A 78 -3.19 -9.82 -18.95
C ALA A 78 -3.79 -8.79 -17.97
N LEU A 79 -4.67 -9.24 -17.08
CA LEU A 79 -5.37 -8.43 -16.09
C LEU A 79 -5.57 -9.28 -14.83
N GLY A 80 -5.42 -8.65 -13.66
CA GLY A 80 -5.55 -9.27 -12.35
C GLY A 80 -6.44 -8.47 -11.40
N TRP A 81 -6.77 -9.09 -10.27
CA TRP A 81 -7.64 -8.50 -9.25
C TRP A 81 -7.07 -8.73 -7.86
N GLY A 82 -6.96 -7.68 -7.07
CA GLY A 82 -6.53 -7.75 -5.68
C GLY A 82 -7.47 -7.01 -4.73
N THR A 83 -7.08 -6.94 -3.46
CA THR A 83 -7.78 -6.16 -2.44
C THR A 83 -6.82 -5.24 -1.70
N ASP A 84 -7.36 -4.19 -1.08
CA ASP A 84 -6.59 -3.17 -0.37
C ASP A 84 -7.36 -2.63 0.83
N ILE A 85 -6.82 -2.85 2.02
CA ILE A 85 -7.23 -2.16 3.26
C ILE A 85 -6.13 -1.21 3.77
N GLY A 86 -4.89 -1.38 3.32
CA GLY A 86 -3.72 -0.64 3.82
C GLY A 86 -2.55 -0.53 2.83
N GLY A 87 -2.77 -0.84 1.55
CA GLY A 87 -1.72 -0.81 0.52
C GLY A 87 -1.63 -2.08 -0.33
N SER A 88 -2.51 -3.06 -0.13
CA SER A 88 -2.35 -4.40 -0.71
C SER A 88 -2.59 -4.53 -2.22
N LEU A 89 -3.09 -3.50 -2.89
CA LEU A 89 -3.02 -3.36 -4.35
C LEU A 89 -1.72 -2.64 -4.77
N ARG A 90 -1.36 -1.61 -3.99
CA ARG A 90 -0.38 -0.58 -4.36
C ARG A 90 1.07 -0.98 -4.09
N ILE A 91 1.34 -1.55 -2.92
CA ILE A 91 2.67 -2.03 -2.51
C ILE A 91 3.18 -3.09 -3.49
N PRO A 92 2.44 -4.20 -3.75
CA PRO A 92 2.94 -5.22 -4.67
C PRO A 92 3.03 -4.70 -6.11
N ALA A 93 2.15 -3.76 -6.52
CA ALA A 93 2.26 -3.13 -7.83
C ALA A 93 3.57 -2.35 -8.00
N SER A 94 3.94 -1.55 -7.00
CA SER A 94 5.23 -0.83 -6.98
C SER A 94 6.42 -1.78 -7.01
N PHE A 95 6.41 -2.83 -6.18
CA PHE A 95 7.53 -3.76 -6.04
C PHE A 95 7.75 -4.66 -7.26
N CYS A 96 6.68 -4.96 -8.00
CA CYS A 96 6.74 -5.81 -9.20
C CYS A 96 6.68 -5.02 -10.50
N GLY A 97 6.75 -3.68 -10.46
CA GLY A 97 6.82 -2.87 -11.67
C GLY A 97 5.55 -2.89 -12.53
N ILE A 98 4.37 -2.96 -11.91
CA ILE A 98 3.08 -3.03 -12.59
C ILE A 98 2.13 -1.89 -12.18
N TYR A 99 0.95 -1.87 -12.79
CA TYR A 99 -0.07 -0.83 -12.61
C TYR A 99 -1.20 -1.36 -11.73
N SER A 100 -1.81 -0.49 -10.92
CA SER A 100 -3.01 -0.85 -10.15
C SER A 100 -3.89 0.35 -9.86
N LEU A 101 -5.17 0.08 -9.56
CA LEU A 101 -6.10 1.07 -9.02
C LEU A 101 -6.71 0.55 -7.73
N LYS A 102 -6.49 1.28 -6.64
CA LYS A 102 -7.30 1.20 -5.42
C LYS A 102 -8.46 2.19 -5.53
N PRO A 103 -9.70 1.77 -5.81
CA PRO A 103 -10.83 2.69 -5.81
C PRO A 103 -11.19 3.14 -4.38
N GLY A 104 -12.08 4.12 -4.25
CA GLY A 104 -12.76 4.40 -2.99
C GLY A 104 -13.73 3.29 -2.60
N TRP A 105 -14.07 3.20 -1.32
CA TRP A 105 -15.11 2.28 -0.88
C TRP A 105 -16.45 2.59 -1.57
N GLY A 106 -17.17 1.55 -1.97
CA GLY A 106 -18.46 1.69 -2.66
C GLY A 106 -18.34 1.94 -4.15
N ARG A 107 -17.23 1.56 -4.80
CA ARG A 107 -17.10 1.51 -6.28
C ARG A 107 -17.19 0.11 -6.88
N ILE A 108 -16.80 -0.92 -6.13
CA ILE A 108 -16.78 -2.32 -6.57
C ILE A 108 -17.41 -3.17 -5.47
N SER A 109 -18.38 -4.02 -5.82
CA SER A 109 -18.97 -4.98 -4.88
C SER A 109 -17.94 -6.04 -4.50
N THR A 110 -17.91 -6.38 -3.22
CA THR A 110 -17.12 -7.51 -2.70
C THR A 110 -17.97 -8.74 -2.42
N ALA A 111 -19.21 -8.79 -2.92
CA ALA A 111 -20.10 -9.94 -2.75
C ALA A 111 -19.44 -11.23 -3.25
N GLY A 112 -19.51 -12.28 -2.43
CA GLY A 112 -18.87 -13.58 -2.66
C GLY A 112 -17.34 -13.59 -2.48
N ALA A 113 -16.68 -12.44 -2.26
CA ALA A 113 -15.27 -12.41 -1.89
C ALA A 113 -15.11 -12.77 -0.40
N ILE A 114 -14.16 -13.65 -0.09
CA ILE A 114 -13.91 -14.11 1.27
C ILE A 114 -12.70 -13.36 1.84
N GLY A 115 -12.94 -12.56 2.88
CA GLY A 115 -11.91 -11.91 3.68
C GLY A 115 -11.73 -12.56 5.06
N THR A 116 -10.79 -12.05 5.83
CA THR A 116 -10.45 -12.52 7.19
C THR A 116 -11.10 -11.69 8.30
N TRP A 117 -11.82 -10.62 7.94
CA TRP A 117 -12.31 -9.63 8.91
C TRP A 117 -13.79 -9.28 8.73
N PRO A 118 -14.71 -10.25 8.85
CA PRO A 118 -16.14 -9.98 8.74
C PRO A 118 -16.60 -8.97 9.79
N GLY A 119 -17.45 -8.02 9.37
CA GLY A 119 -18.03 -6.99 10.24
C GLY A 119 -17.14 -5.79 10.56
N PHE A 120 -15.87 -5.77 10.13
CA PHE A 120 -15.02 -4.60 10.33
C PHE A 120 -15.29 -3.52 9.26
N GLU A 121 -15.89 -2.41 9.69
CA GLU A 121 -16.31 -1.33 8.78
C GLU A 121 -15.55 -0.01 8.97
N ALA A 122 -14.66 0.08 9.95
CA ALA A 122 -14.00 1.33 10.29
C ALA A 122 -12.94 1.77 9.26
N ILE A 123 -12.32 0.84 8.54
CA ILE A 123 -11.55 1.14 7.34
C ILE A 123 -11.86 0.01 6.38
N ARG A 124 -12.69 0.30 5.38
CA ARG A 124 -13.25 -0.78 4.55
C ARG A 124 -12.21 -1.26 3.54
N THR A 125 -12.15 -2.57 3.40
CA THR A 125 -11.38 -3.21 2.32
C THR A 125 -12.07 -2.93 1.00
N VAL A 126 -11.28 -2.63 -0.03
CA VAL A 126 -11.78 -2.49 -1.40
C VAL A 126 -11.15 -3.53 -2.31
N ALA A 127 -11.86 -3.94 -3.36
CA ALA A 127 -11.28 -4.66 -4.49
C ALA A 127 -10.80 -3.67 -5.56
N GLY A 128 -9.86 -4.06 -6.40
CA GLY A 128 -9.40 -3.21 -7.50
C GLY A 128 -8.62 -3.96 -8.58
N PRO A 129 -8.61 -3.43 -9.82
CA PRO A 129 -7.89 -4.03 -10.93
C PRO A 129 -6.38 -3.77 -10.84
N MET A 130 -5.61 -4.74 -11.32
CA MET A 130 -4.15 -4.70 -11.47
C MET A 130 -3.80 -5.10 -12.89
N GLY A 131 -2.89 -4.40 -13.55
CA GLY A 131 -2.58 -4.61 -14.96
C GLY A 131 -1.13 -4.25 -15.30
N ARG A 132 -0.77 -4.33 -16.57
CA ARG A 132 0.57 -3.99 -17.06
C ARG A 132 0.61 -2.65 -17.79
N SER A 133 -0.54 -2.01 -18.00
CA SER A 133 -0.62 -0.62 -18.42
C SER A 133 -1.78 0.10 -17.74
N VAL A 134 -1.87 1.42 -17.96
CA VAL A 134 -3.01 2.20 -17.49
C VAL A 134 -4.30 1.76 -18.19
N GLU A 135 -4.23 1.37 -19.45
CA GLU A 135 -5.35 0.87 -20.25
C GLU A 135 -5.91 -0.46 -19.70
N ASP A 136 -5.06 -1.36 -19.22
CA ASP A 136 -5.52 -2.60 -18.56
C ASP A 136 -6.34 -2.28 -17.31
N VAL A 137 -5.84 -1.35 -16.49
CA VAL A 137 -6.50 -0.90 -15.26
C VAL A 137 -7.84 -0.20 -15.57
N GLU A 138 -7.86 0.63 -16.62
CA GLU A 138 -9.09 1.26 -17.11
C GLU A 138 -10.11 0.25 -17.62
N LEU A 139 -9.67 -0.75 -18.39
CA LEU A 139 -10.54 -1.83 -18.86
C LEU A 139 -11.19 -2.56 -17.68
N GLY A 140 -10.38 -2.88 -16.66
CA GLY A 140 -10.88 -3.47 -15.40
C GLY A 140 -11.93 -2.57 -14.74
N ALA A 141 -11.66 -1.27 -14.61
CA ALA A 141 -12.60 -0.31 -14.04
C ALA A 141 -13.92 -0.21 -14.82
N ARG A 142 -13.87 -0.10 -16.16
CA ARG A 142 -15.06 -0.06 -17.04
C ARG A 142 -15.90 -1.32 -16.94
N LEU A 143 -15.28 -2.47 -16.68
CA LEU A 143 -15.97 -3.75 -16.56
C LEU A 143 -16.84 -3.84 -15.29
N VAL A 144 -16.38 -3.26 -14.17
CA VAL A 144 -17.02 -3.43 -12.85
C VAL A 144 -17.73 -2.19 -12.29
N PHE A 145 -17.35 -0.98 -12.70
CA PHE A 145 -17.96 0.23 -12.13
C PHE A 145 -19.45 0.34 -12.49
N GLY A 146 -20.26 0.61 -11.47
CA GLY A 146 -21.71 0.71 -11.57
C GLY A 146 -22.45 -0.63 -11.69
N LYS A 147 -21.75 -1.77 -11.61
CA LYS A 147 -22.37 -3.10 -11.60
C LYS A 147 -22.73 -3.49 -10.17
N LEU A 148 -24.03 -3.64 -9.93
CA LEU A 148 -24.55 -4.12 -8.64
C LEU A 148 -24.23 -5.61 -8.46
N GLY A 149 -23.80 -5.97 -7.25
CA GLY A 149 -23.74 -7.31 -6.71
C GLY A 149 -25.07 -7.73 -6.10
N THR A 150 -25.10 -8.94 -5.57
CA THR A 150 -26.30 -9.60 -5.03
C THR A 150 -26.89 -8.91 -3.81
N GLU A 151 -26.10 -8.09 -3.11
CA GLU A 151 -26.51 -7.34 -1.92
C GLU A 151 -26.92 -5.89 -2.25
N TYR A 152 -27.09 -5.55 -3.54
CA TYR A 152 -27.35 -4.19 -4.03
C TYR A 152 -26.23 -3.19 -3.71
N ASP A 153 -25.01 -3.67 -3.51
CA ASP A 153 -23.77 -2.90 -3.46
C ASP A 153 -23.03 -3.02 -4.81
N PRO A 154 -22.12 -2.13 -5.19
CA PRO A 154 -21.81 -0.85 -4.58
C PRO A 154 -22.77 0.24 -5.09
N ALA A 155 -22.47 1.53 -4.92
CA ALA A 155 -23.30 2.57 -5.55
C ALA A 155 -23.35 2.36 -7.08
N PRO A 156 -24.53 2.48 -7.75
CA PRO A 156 -24.68 2.21 -9.19
C PRO A 156 -24.15 3.37 -10.04
N VAL A 157 -22.92 3.80 -9.78
CA VAL A 157 -22.23 4.86 -10.52
C VAL A 157 -21.35 4.20 -11.58
N PRO A 158 -21.75 4.23 -12.86
CA PRO A 158 -20.96 3.64 -13.94
C PRO A 158 -19.63 4.39 -14.12
N TYR A 159 -18.75 3.82 -14.93
CA TYR A 159 -17.59 4.54 -15.43
C TYR A 159 -18.04 5.80 -16.19
N ARG A 160 -17.45 6.95 -15.87
CA ARG A 160 -17.73 8.24 -16.51
C ARG A 160 -16.46 8.73 -17.19
N GLU A 161 -16.59 9.25 -18.40
CA GLU A 161 -15.49 10.00 -19.01
C GLU A 161 -15.28 11.27 -18.17
N PRO A 162 -14.10 11.46 -17.55
CA PRO A 162 -13.87 12.61 -16.70
C PRO A 162 -13.59 13.84 -17.57
N ASP A 163 -14.19 14.97 -17.20
CA ASP A 163 -13.80 16.27 -17.73
C ASP A 163 -12.52 16.73 -17.01
N MET A 164 -11.43 16.84 -17.77
CA MET A 164 -10.10 17.14 -17.24
C MET A 164 -9.60 18.47 -17.82
N PRO A 165 -9.07 19.39 -16.98
CA PRO A 165 -8.47 20.61 -17.51
C PRO A 165 -7.21 20.28 -18.31
N GLN A 166 -6.92 21.08 -19.33
CA GLN A 166 -5.71 20.91 -20.15
C GLN A 166 -4.43 21.02 -19.31
N LYS A 167 -4.40 21.95 -18.35
CA LYS A 167 -3.31 22.13 -17.40
C LYS A 167 -3.76 21.70 -16.00
N LEU A 168 -3.34 20.49 -15.62
CA LEU A 168 -3.52 19.95 -14.27
C LEU A 168 -2.57 20.59 -13.24
N ARG A 169 -3.05 20.65 -11.99
CA ARG A 169 -2.32 21.09 -10.81
C ARG A 169 -2.13 19.94 -9.83
N PHE A 170 -0.93 19.39 -9.81
CA PHE A 170 -0.53 18.31 -8.92
C PHE A 170 0.08 18.84 -7.62
N GLY A 171 -0.42 18.37 -6.48
CA GLY A 171 0.35 18.38 -5.25
C GLY A 171 1.37 17.25 -5.26
N PHE A 172 2.53 17.41 -4.62
CA PHE A 172 3.41 16.29 -4.36
C PHE A 172 4.10 16.39 -3.00
N TYR A 173 4.52 15.26 -2.46
CA TYR A 173 5.44 15.20 -1.33
C TYR A 173 6.45 14.09 -1.53
N ILE A 174 7.67 14.27 -1.01
CA ILE A 174 8.75 13.28 -1.05
C ILE A 174 9.03 12.64 0.31
N SER A 175 8.30 13.07 1.35
CA SER A 175 8.26 12.44 2.66
C SER A 175 6.89 12.67 3.29
N ASP A 176 6.37 11.64 3.96
CA ASP A 176 5.19 11.75 4.81
C ASP A 176 5.53 12.30 6.20
N ASN A 177 6.80 12.60 6.48
CA ASN A 177 7.30 12.98 7.82
C ASN A 177 7.02 11.95 8.92
N PHE A 178 6.74 10.70 8.55
CA PHE A 178 6.66 9.55 9.45
C PHE A 178 7.85 8.62 9.25
N VAL A 179 8.23 8.33 8.01
CA VAL A 179 9.49 7.68 7.65
C VAL A 179 10.06 8.35 6.41
N LYS A 180 11.29 8.85 6.48
CA LYS A 180 11.98 9.41 5.32
C LYS A 180 12.15 8.34 4.22
N PRO A 181 11.57 8.54 3.03
CA PRO A 181 11.72 7.60 1.93
C PRO A 181 13.15 7.56 1.40
N SER A 182 13.53 6.43 0.79
CA SER A 182 14.87 6.21 0.24
C SER A 182 15.19 7.18 -0.89
N PRO A 183 16.47 7.40 -1.21
CA PRO A 183 16.84 8.21 -2.38
C PRO A 183 16.13 7.73 -3.67
N ALA A 184 16.00 6.42 -3.88
CA ALA A 184 15.31 5.87 -5.05
C ALA A 184 13.80 6.21 -5.06
N ASN A 185 13.13 6.14 -3.91
CA ASN A 185 11.71 6.45 -3.78
C ASN A 185 11.43 7.96 -3.93
N GLN A 186 12.29 8.82 -3.37
CA GLN A 186 12.19 10.27 -3.57
C GLN A 186 12.44 10.64 -5.04
N ARG A 187 13.47 10.05 -5.65
CA ARG A 187 13.81 10.27 -7.06
C ARG A 187 12.67 9.88 -7.99
N ALA A 188 11.97 8.77 -7.73
CA ALA A 188 10.82 8.37 -8.55
C ALA A 188 9.71 9.43 -8.58
N VAL A 189 9.38 10.05 -7.43
CA VAL A 189 8.41 11.15 -7.38
C VAL A 189 8.93 12.37 -8.13
N LEU A 190 10.19 12.75 -7.92
CA LEU A 190 10.80 13.91 -8.57
C LEU A 190 10.93 13.74 -10.09
N GLU A 191 11.24 12.54 -10.59
CA GLU A 191 11.27 12.24 -12.03
C GLU A 191 9.89 12.45 -12.66
N ALA A 192 8.81 12.04 -11.98
CA ALA A 192 7.44 12.28 -12.44
C ALA A 192 7.05 13.77 -12.38
N VAL A 193 7.42 14.48 -11.31
CA VAL A 193 7.21 15.93 -11.18
C VAL A 193 7.88 16.70 -12.31
N GLU A 194 9.16 16.40 -12.59
CA GLU A 194 9.89 17.08 -13.66
C GLU A 194 9.34 16.75 -15.04
N ALA A 195 8.90 15.51 -15.27
CA ALA A 195 8.23 15.13 -16.50
C ALA A 195 6.93 15.91 -16.71
N LEU A 196 6.10 16.04 -15.67
CA LEU A 196 4.84 16.80 -15.72
C LEU A 196 5.06 18.30 -15.92
N ARG A 197 6.05 18.89 -15.24
CA ARG A 197 6.44 20.30 -15.44
C ARG A 197 6.86 20.56 -16.89
N ARG A 198 7.66 19.68 -17.48
CA ARG A 198 8.02 19.76 -18.91
C ARG A 198 6.82 19.62 -19.85
N ALA A 199 5.82 18.84 -19.46
CA ALA A 199 4.55 18.70 -20.18
C ALA A 199 3.58 19.89 -19.96
N GLY A 200 3.96 20.89 -19.16
CA GLY A 200 3.19 22.12 -18.95
C GLY A 200 2.25 22.11 -17.74
N HIS A 201 2.28 21.04 -16.93
CA HIS A 201 1.49 20.93 -15.70
C HIS A 201 2.13 21.69 -14.54
N GLU A 202 1.32 22.04 -13.54
CA GLU A 202 1.79 22.63 -12.30
C GLU A 202 2.05 21.52 -11.28
N CYS A 203 3.18 21.58 -10.58
CA CYS A 203 3.52 20.64 -9.51
C CYS A 203 4.02 21.42 -8.29
N ILE A 204 3.25 21.36 -7.20
CA ILE A 204 3.50 22.09 -5.96
C ILE A 204 3.83 21.10 -4.85
N GLU A 205 4.96 21.30 -4.20
CA GLU A 205 5.31 20.53 -3.02
C GLU A 205 4.42 20.96 -1.84
N PHE A 206 3.88 20.00 -1.08
CA PHE A 206 3.12 20.26 0.14
C PHE A 206 3.53 19.30 1.26
N THR A 207 3.17 19.67 2.48
CA THR A 207 3.39 18.82 3.66
C THR A 207 2.09 18.10 4.03
N VAL A 208 2.15 16.78 4.20
CA VAL A 208 1.01 16.00 4.68
C VAL A 208 0.59 16.46 6.08
N PRO A 209 -0.66 16.92 6.29
CA PRO A 209 -1.09 17.41 7.58
C PRO A 209 -1.21 16.25 8.59
N GLN A 210 -0.54 16.40 9.72
CA GLN A 210 -0.60 15.46 10.85
C GLN A 210 -0.37 13.99 10.42
N ALA A 211 0.61 13.70 9.57
CA ALA A 211 0.82 12.35 9.04
C ALA A 211 0.94 11.22 10.10
N PRO A 212 1.61 11.40 11.26
CA PRO A 212 1.61 10.38 12.32
C PRO A 212 0.20 10.01 12.80
N ARG A 213 -0.72 10.98 12.77
CA ARG A 213 -2.10 10.79 13.21
C ARG A 213 -2.88 9.83 12.31
N ALA A 214 -2.66 9.86 10.99
CA ALA A 214 -3.30 8.93 10.07
C ALA A 214 -2.91 7.48 10.40
N MET A 215 -1.62 7.26 10.73
CA MET A 215 -1.11 5.96 11.12
C MET A 215 -1.67 5.51 12.48
N GLU A 216 -1.70 6.39 13.47
CA GLU A 216 -2.32 6.11 14.76
C GLU A 216 -3.78 5.71 14.62
N ILE A 217 -4.56 6.42 13.78
CA ILE A 217 -5.97 6.11 13.52
C ILE A 217 -6.10 4.74 12.87
N PHE A 218 -5.30 4.45 11.84
CA PHE A 218 -5.31 3.17 11.17
C PHE A 218 -5.04 2.02 12.14
N ILE A 219 -3.96 2.12 12.91
CA ILE A 219 -3.57 1.10 13.89
C ILE A 219 -4.59 1.03 15.03
N GLY A 220 -5.09 2.16 15.51
CA GLY A 220 -6.06 2.24 16.60
C GLY A 220 -7.37 1.55 16.29
N LEU A 221 -7.86 1.69 15.05
CA LEU A 221 -9.07 1.05 14.55
C LEU A 221 -8.86 -0.42 14.25
N THR A 222 -7.80 -0.77 13.53
CA THR A 222 -7.52 -2.17 13.16
C THR A 222 -7.19 -3.02 14.40
N ALA A 223 -6.48 -2.50 15.39
CA ALA A 223 -6.20 -3.22 16.63
C ALA A 223 -7.40 -3.39 17.57
N ALA A 224 -8.58 -2.83 17.26
CA ALA A 224 -9.62 -2.57 18.25
C ALA A 224 -10.17 -3.83 18.93
N ASP A 225 -10.30 -4.95 18.22
CA ASP A 225 -10.73 -6.23 18.78
C ASP A 225 -9.56 -7.11 19.23
N GLY A 226 -8.34 -6.59 19.21
CA GLY A 226 -7.11 -7.33 19.48
C GLY A 226 -6.73 -8.32 18.38
N TYR A 227 -7.20 -8.08 17.16
CA TYR A 227 -7.06 -8.97 16.00
C TYR A 227 -7.71 -10.34 16.19
N LYS A 228 -8.65 -10.47 17.15
CA LYS A 228 -9.32 -11.75 17.44
C LYS A 228 -10.14 -12.24 16.25
N THR A 229 -10.87 -11.35 15.59
CA THR A 229 -11.67 -11.68 14.41
C THR A 229 -10.77 -12.06 13.25
N LEU A 230 -9.74 -11.24 13.00
CA LEU A 230 -8.73 -11.46 11.95
C LEU A 230 -8.05 -12.85 12.08
N ALA A 231 -7.69 -13.21 13.31
CA ALA A 231 -6.93 -14.42 13.64
C ALA A 231 -7.82 -15.65 13.90
N ALA A 232 -9.15 -15.53 13.86
CA ALA A 232 -10.09 -16.56 14.31
C ALA A 232 -9.92 -17.91 13.59
N GLU A 233 -9.47 -17.88 12.33
CA GLU A 233 -9.34 -19.07 11.49
C GLU A 233 -7.92 -19.62 11.35
N LEU A 234 -6.94 -19.04 12.05
CA LEU A 234 -5.56 -19.55 12.06
C LEU A 234 -5.50 -21.02 12.52
N GLY A 235 -6.37 -21.42 13.45
CA GLY A 235 -6.39 -22.78 13.99
C GLY A 235 -5.01 -23.15 14.56
N ASN A 236 -4.43 -24.24 14.05
CA ASN A 236 -3.10 -24.72 14.43
C ASN A 236 -1.99 -24.35 13.43
N ASP A 237 -2.27 -23.48 12.45
CA ASP A 237 -1.25 -23.09 11.49
C ASP A 237 -0.10 -22.34 12.16
N PRO A 238 1.15 -22.57 11.72
CA PRO A 238 2.26 -21.74 12.17
C PRO A 238 2.01 -20.30 11.73
N VAL A 239 2.25 -19.37 12.63
CA VAL A 239 2.10 -17.94 12.34
C VAL A 239 3.38 -17.45 11.67
N GLU A 240 3.25 -16.87 10.48
CA GLU A 240 4.38 -16.26 9.78
C GLU A 240 5.04 -15.21 10.69
N PRO A 241 6.39 -15.12 10.74
CA PRO A 241 7.07 -14.22 11.66
C PRO A 241 6.62 -12.76 11.57
N GLY A 242 6.29 -12.29 10.36
CA GLY A 242 5.79 -10.94 10.13
C GLY A 242 4.34 -10.71 10.52
N VAL A 243 3.52 -11.76 10.53
CA VAL A 243 2.18 -11.70 11.12
C VAL A 243 2.27 -11.73 12.64
N SER A 244 3.19 -12.53 13.19
CA SER A 244 3.40 -12.64 14.64
C SER A 244 3.75 -11.27 15.25
N SER A 245 4.63 -10.49 14.62
CA SER A 245 5.01 -9.17 15.12
C SER A 245 3.85 -8.17 15.13
N LEU A 246 2.93 -8.29 14.19
CA LEU A 246 1.71 -7.47 14.13
C LEU A 246 0.73 -7.83 15.25
N LEU A 247 0.52 -9.12 15.50
CA LEU A 247 -0.41 -9.61 16.53
C LEU A 247 0.05 -9.28 17.96
N LEU A 248 1.37 -9.19 18.20
CA LEU A 248 1.92 -8.92 19.53
C LEU A 248 1.44 -7.59 20.12
N GLY A 249 1.24 -6.55 19.32
CA GLY A 249 0.94 -5.19 19.81
C GLY A 249 -0.28 -5.14 20.75
N PRO A 250 -1.47 -5.57 20.29
CA PRO A 250 -2.67 -5.56 21.13
C PRO A 250 -2.66 -6.61 22.25
N TRP A 251 -1.84 -7.67 22.13
CA TRP A 251 -1.72 -8.73 23.13
C TRP A 251 -0.88 -8.33 24.34
N LEU A 252 -0.06 -7.27 24.23
CA LEU A 252 0.66 -6.72 25.38
C LEU A 252 -0.29 -6.12 26.42
N TYR A 253 -0.02 -6.41 27.69
CA TYR A 253 -0.69 -5.73 28.80
C TYR A 253 -0.53 -4.21 28.69
N GLY A 254 -1.60 -3.47 28.99
CA GLY A 254 -1.64 -2.02 28.79
C GLY A 254 -0.51 -1.27 29.50
N TRP A 255 -0.12 -1.70 30.70
CA TRP A 255 0.98 -1.08 31.44
C TRP A 255 2.34 -1.33 30.76
N VAL A 256 2.58 -2.53 30.22
CA VAL A 256 3.82 -2.85 29.46
C VAL A 256 3.90 -1.97 28.22
N ARG A 257 2.82 -1.93 27.43
CA ARG A 257 2.75 -1.11 26.21
C ARG A 257 2.95 0.38 26.51
N ASN A 258 2.33 0.89 27.57
CA ASN A 258 2.48 2.30 27.97
C ASN A 258 3.90 2.64 28.44
N SER A 259 4.56 1.71 29.13
CA SER A 259 5.97 1.85 29.52
C SER A 259 6.91 1.80 28.31
N MET A 260 6.68 0.89 27.36
CA MET A 260 7.42 0.84 26.10
C MET A 260 7.24 2.12 25.29
N ALA A 261 6.01 2.59 25.12
CA ALA A 261 5.75 3.85 24.41
C ALA A 261 6.39 5.05 25.11
N TRP A 262 6.34 5.10 26.45
CA TRP A 262 7.04 6.14 27.22
C TRP A 262 8.55 6.10 26.97
N MET A 263 9.15 4.91 26.97
CA MET A 263 10.57 4.72 26.68
C MET A 263 10.94 5.20 25.26
N ILE A 264 10.15 4.83 24.25
CA ILE A 264 10.33 5.25 22.86
C ILE A 264 10.25 6.79 22.74
N GLY A 265 9.22 7.41 23.32
CA GLY A 265 9.08 8.87 23.26
C GLY A 265 10.14 9.63 24.06
N LYS A 266 10.51 9.17 25.26
CA LYS A 266 11.42 9.92 26.15
C LYS A 266 12.90 9.59 25.97
N LEU A 267 13.26 8.31 25.85
CA LEU A 267 14.67 7.90 25.73
C LEU A 267 15.15 7.99 24.29
N PHE A 268 14.32 7.58 23.33
CA PHE A 268 14.67 7.60 21.90
C PHE A 268 14.19 8.85 21.16
N LYS A 269 13.47 9.77 21.85
CA LYS A 269 12.92 11.01 21.29
C LYS A 269 12.03 10.76 20.05
N ASP A 270 11.25 9.69 20.09
CA ASP A 270 10.41 9.26 18.98
C ASP A 270 8.92 9.27 19.36
N ASP A 271 8.33 10.46 19.38
CA ASP A 271 6.92 10.64 19.72
C ASP A 271 5.98 10.01 18.68
N LYS A 272 6.42 9.88 17.42
CA LYS A 272 5.64 9.33 16.31
C LYS A 272 5.41 7.83 16.48
N LEU A 273 6.48 7.08 16.72
CA LEU A 273 6.39 5.64 16.99
C LEU A 273 5.72 5.38 18.36
N SER A 274 5.99 6.23 19.36
CA SER A 274 5.32 6.16 20.67
C SER A 274 3.79 6.24 20.56
N GLY A 275 3.26 7.20 19.79
CA GLY A 275 1.82 7.33 19.54
C GLY A 275 1.22 6.10 18.88
N THR A 276 1.90 5.58 17.86
CA THR A 276 1.50 4.36 17.16
C THR A 276 1.45 3.14 18.09
N VAL A 277 2.48 2.97 18.93
CA VAL A 277 2.52 1.87 19.92
C VAL A 277 1.38 2.01 20.92
N ARG A 278 1.03 3.22 21.37
CA ARG A 278 -0.13 3.41 22.27
C ARG A 278 -1.46 3.07 21.58
N ALA A 279 -1.60 3.42 20.31
CA ALA A 279 -2.81 3.16 19.53
C ALA A 279 -3.07 1.65 19.34
N ALA A 280 -2.01 0.82 19.30
CA ALA A 280 -2.07 -0.63 19.15
C ALA A 280 -2.63 -1.35 20.40
N SER A 281 -3.93 -1.17 20.65
CA SER A 281 -4.63 -1.73 21.80
C SER A 281 -6.02 -2.25 21.45
N CYS A 282 -6.49 -3.24 22.22
CA CYS A 282 -7.92 -3.51 22.31
C CYS A 282 -8.66 -2.24 22.76
N LYS A 283 -9.88 -2.06 22.25
CA LYS A 283 -10.77 -0.95 22.56
C LYS A 283 -12.11 -1.50 23.05
N SER A 284 -12.71 -0.82 24.01
CA SER A 284 -14.14 -0.92 24.25
C SER A 284 -14.93 -0.38 23.06
N VAL A 285 -16.22 -0.69 23.00
CA VAL A 285 -17.13 -0.15 21.96
C VAL A 285 -17.12 1.38 21.96
N GLN A 286 -17.14 2.01 23.13
CA GLN A 286 -17.11 3.47 23.25
C GLN A 286 -15.80 4.06 22.70
N GLU A 287 -14.66 3.47 23.06
CA GLU A 287 -13.37 3.89 22.52
C GLU A 287 -13.31 3.68 21.01
N PHE A 288 -13.79 2.55 20.49
CA PHE A 288 -13.87 2.29 19.07
C PHE A 288 -14.68 3.36 18.34
N HIS A 289 -15.87 3.72 18.83
CA HIS A 289 -16.67 4.83 18.27
C HIS A 289 -15.90 6.17 18.30
N ASN A 290 -15.15 6.44 19.36
CA ASN A 290 -14.31 7.64 19.43
C ASN A 290 -13.19 7.63 18.38
N TRP A 291 -12.58 6.47 18.09
CA TRP A 291 -11.58 6.34 17.03
C TRP A 291 -12.20 6.49 15.64
N VAL A 292 -13.41 5.97 15.42
CA VAL A 292 -14.17 6.17 14.18
C VAL A 292 -14.46 7.65 13.97
N ARG A 293 -14.88 8.37 15.01
CA ARG A 293 -15.05 9.83 14.95
C ARG A 293 -13.74 10.55 14.61
N GLN A 294 -12.62 10.15 15.22
CA GLN A 294 -11.30 10.74 14.95
C GLN A 294 -10.86 10.53 13.50
N ARG A 295 -11.13 9.35 12.91
CA ARG A 295 -10.94 9.10 11.47
C ARG A 295 -11.75 10.08 10.63
N ASP A 296 -13.03 10.28 10.95
CA ASP A 296 -13.91 11.17 10.20
C ASP A 296 -13.47 12.64 10.30
N ASP A 297 -13.07 13.07 11.50
CA ASP A 297 -12.52 14.40 11.74
C ASP A 297 -11.20 14.60 10.96
N TYR A 298 -10.31 13.61 10.97
CA TYR A 298 -9.06 13.63 10.22
C TYR A 298 -9.32 13.69 8.70
N SER A 299 -10.26 12.89 8.19
CA SER A 299 -10.62 12.91 6.77
C SER A 299 -11.19 14.27 6.36
N ARG A 300 -12.10 14.86 7.14
CA ARG A 300 -12.61 16.21 6.87
C ARG A 300 -11.51 17.26 6.87
N MET A 301 -10.60 17.18 7.85
CA MET A 301 -9.45 18.06 7.95
C MET A 301 -8.54 17.94 6.72
N PHE A 302 -8.19 16.71 6.31
CA PHE A 302 -7.36 16.47 5.14
C PHE A 302 -8.00 17.05 3.88
N TYR A 303 -9.31 16.86 3.68
CA TYR A 303 -10.01 17.42 2.52
C TYR A 303 -10.01 18.94 2.52
N ARG A 304 -10.30 19.57 3.65
CA ARG A 304 -10.28 21.03 3.77
C ARG A 304 -8.90 21.61 3.54
N GLU A 305 -7.86 21.04 4.15
CA GLU A 305 -6.51 21.61 4.13
C GLU A 305 -5.77 21.29 2.84
N VAL A 306 -5.92 20.06 2.32
CA VAL A 306 -5.19 19.60 1.13
C VAL A 306 -5.99 19.88 -0.13
N TRP A 307 -7.21 19.37 -0.23
CA TRP A 307 -7.99 19.47 -1.47
C TRP A 307 -8.57 20.87 -1.69
N ASP A 308 -9.24 21.44 -0.69
CA ASP A 308 -9.86 22.76 -0.82
C ASP A 308 -8.83 23.88 -0.65
N GLY A 309 -7.94 23.75 0.33
CA GLY A 309 -6.91 24.74 0.65
C GLY A 309 -5.89 24.95 -0.46
N HIS A 310 -5.46 23.88 -1.13
CA HIS A 310 -4.54 24.00 -2.25
C HIS A 310 -5.21 23.97 -3.61
N GLY A 311 -6.41 23.41 -3.77
CA GLY A 311 -7.05 23.27 -5.08
C GLY A 311 -6.29 22.34 -6.04
N PHE A 312 -5.78 21.23 -5.53
CA PHE A 312 -5.12 20.20 -6.35
C PHE A 312 -6.13 19.36 -7.13
N ASP A 313 -5.77 19.00 -8.36
CA ASP A 313 -6.46 17.99 -9.17
C ASP A 313 -6.05 16.57 -8.77
N GLY A 314 -4.79 16.40 -8.37
CA GLY A 314 -4.26 15.13 -7.89
C GLY A 314 -3.00 15.29 -7.05
N ILE A 315 -2.60 14.21 -6.39
CA ILE A 315 -1.39 14.17 -5.57
C ILE A 315 -0.45 13.08 -6.07
N LEU A 316 0.84 13.39 -6.17
CA LEU A 316 1.93 12.44 -6.39
C LEU A 316 2.63 12.15 -5.08
N ALA A 317 2.83 10.86 -4.78
CA ALA A 317 3.44 10.44 -3.51
C ALA A 317 4.25 9.14 -3.66
N PRO A 318 5.21 8.88 -2.76
CA PRO A 318 5.80 7.56 -2.65
C PRO A 318 4.74 6.50 -2.31
N VAL A 319 4.89 5.29 -2.85
CA VAL A 319 4.06 4.14 -2.44
C VAL A 319 4.46 3.66 -1.06
N LEU A 320 5.75 3.49 -0.84
CA LEU A 320 6.36 3.07 0.42
C LEU A 320 7.64 3.87 0.63
N ALA A 321 8.19 3.85 1.84
CA ALA A 321 9.48 4.48 2.13
C ALA A 321 10.66 3.79 1.42
N LEU A 322 10.62 2.48 1.19
CA LEU A 322 11.67 1.72 0.51
C LEU A 322 11.17 1.05 -0.79
N PRO A 323 12.08 0.63 -1.69
CA PRO A 323 11.78 -0.34 -2.75
C PRO A 323 11.45 -1.72 -2.14
N ALA A 324 11.34 -2.76 -2.98
CA ALA A 324 11.11 -4.11 -2.49
C ALA A 324 12.13 -4.49 -1.40
N LEU A 325 11.63 -5.09 -0.33
CA LEU A 325 12.38 -5.39 0.89
C LEU A 325 13.00 -6.80 0.85
N PRO A 326 14.17 -7.02 1.47
CA PRO A 326 14.70 -8.37 1.62
C PRO A 326 13.69 -9.28 2.32
N HIS A 327 13.67 -10.55 1.96
CA HIS A 327 12.78 -11.49 2.64
C HIS A 327 12.97 -11.50 4.17
N ASP A 328 11.88 -11.75 4.89
CA ASP A 328 11.85 -11.82 6.36
C ASP A 328 12.15 -10.49 7.09
N SER A 329 12.36 -9.38 6.38
CA SER A 329 12.60 -8.06 6.97
C SER A 329 11.31 -7.30 7.29
N CYS A 330 10.22 -7.57 6.56
CA CYS A 330 8.92 -6.91 6.71
C CYS A 330 8.38 -7.00 8.15
N LYS A 331 8.76 -8.02 8.92
CA LYS A 331 8.40 -8.20 10.34
C LYS A 331 8.88 -7.09 11.27
N PHE A 332 9.94 -6.39 10.89
CA PHE A 332 10.52 -5.26 11.63
C PHE A 332 10.02 -3.90 11.13
N LEU A 333 9.33 -3.89 9.99
CA LEU A 333 9.15 -2.72 9.14
C LEU A 333 7.67 -2.45 8.83
N SER A 334 6.75 -2.97 9.64
CA SER A 334 5.30 -2.77 9.44
C SER A 334 4.91 -1.28 9.35
N ALA A 335 5.71 -0.40 9.96
CA ALA A 335 5.56 1.04 9.94
C ALA A 335 5.83 1.73 8.58
N LEU A 336 6.44 1.04 7.60
CA LEU A 336 6.76 1.64 6.31
C LEU A 336 5.55 1.96 5.44
N ALA A 337 4.39 1.39 5.77
CA ALA A 337 3.15 1.55 5.01
C ALA A 337 2.44 2.90 5.25
N ALA A 338 3.00 3.81 6.06
CA ALA A 338 2.35 5.07 6.45
C ALA A 338 1.75 5.85 5.26
N SER A 339 2.50 6.01 4.17
CA SER A 339 2.05 6.64 2.92
C SER A 339 0.84 5.94 2.26
N THR A 340 0.76 4.61 2.32
CA THR A 340 -0.39 3.88 1.79
C THR A 340 -1.58 3.92 2.74
N LEU A 341 -1.34 3.80 4.05
CA LEU A 341 -2.38 3.80 5.10
C LEU A 341 -3.18 5.10 5.11
N LEU A 342 -2.51 6.24 4.90
CA LEU A 342 -3.13 7.56 4.82
C LEU A 342 -4.36 7.57 3.91
N TYR A 343 -4.20 7.03 2.69
CA TYR A 343 -5.25 7.06 1.67
C TYR A 343 -6.36 6.02 1.85
N ASN A 344 -6.16 5.02 2.72
CA ASN A 344 -7.28 4.21 3.22
C ASN A 344 -8.04 4.96 4.32
N THR A 345 -7.32 5.63 5.22
CA THR A 345 -7.91 6.40 6.33
C THR A 345 -8.80 7.54 5.84
N VAL A 346 -8.42 8.22 4.74
CA VAL A 346 -9.22 9.31 4.12
C VAL A 346 -10.06 8.87 2.93
N ASP A 347 -10.09 7.55 2.63
CA ASP A 347 -10.89 6.94 1.57
C ASP A 347 -10.72 7.61 0.18
N SER A 348 -9.49 7.95 -0.19
CA SER A 348 -9.16 8.51 -1.50
C SER A 348 -8.85 7.39 -2.51
N PRO A 349 -9.30 7.46 -3.77
CA PRO A 349 -8.83 6.56 -4.81
C PRO A 349 -7.36 6.82 -5.14
N VAL A 350 -6.63 5.75 -5.45
CA VAL A 350 -5.19 5.79 -5.71
C VAL A 350 -4.83 4.87 -6.87
N GLY A 351 -4.20 5.44 -7.88
CA GLY A 351 -3.49 4.71 -8.93
C GLY A 351 -2.03 4.48 -8.54
N VAL A 352 -1.43 3.40 -9.03
CA VAL A 352 0.01 3.19 -8.98
C VAL A 352 0.54 2.98 -10.39
N ILE A 353 1.63 3.69 -10.71
CA ILE A 353 2.41 3.47 -11.91
C ILE A 353 3.87 3.18 -11.54
N PRO A 354 4.56 2.27 -12.23
CA PRO A 354 6.01 2.13 -12.11
C PRO A 354 6.68 3.34 -12.77
N VAL A 355 7.75 3.89 -12.17
CA VAL A 355 8.43 5.09 -12.72
C VAL A 355 9.85 4.77 -13.15
N THR A 356 10.60 4.07 -12.31
CA THR A 356 12.04 3.91 -12.47
C THR A 356 12.52 2.64 -11.78
N HIS A 357 13.79 2.31 -11.94
CA HIS A 357 14.44 1.23 -11.18
C HIS A 357 15.44 1.84 -10.19
N VAL A 358 15.72 1.13 -9.10
CA VAL A 358 16.81 1.48 -8.18
C VAL A 358 18.14 1.46 -8.94
N ARG A 359 18.96 2.48 -8.71
CA ARG A 359 20.30 2.64 -9.26
C ARG A 359 21.33 2.51 -8.13
N PRO A 360 22.55 2.01 -8.40
CA PRO A 360 23.62 2.05 -7.41
C PRO A 360 23.92 3.46 -6.89
N SER A 361 23.69 4.49 -7.72
CA SER A 361 23.83 5.90 -7.35
C SER A 361 22.78 6.41 -6.35
N ASP A 362 21.71 5.63 -6.09
CA ASP A 362 20.69 5.97 -5.09
C ASP A 362 21.16 5.64 -3.66
N ALA A 363 22.47 5.66 -3.40
CA ALA A 363 23.04 5.35 -2.10
C ALA A 363 22.56 6.35 -1.03
N ALA A 364 22.19 5.84 0.15
CA ALA A 364 21.84 6.68 1.29
C ALA A 364 23.07 7.47 1.75
N THR A 365 22.96 8.80 1.76
CA THR A 365 24.03 9.70 2.22
C THR A 365 23.92 9.99 3.72
N THR A 366 24.76 10.87 4.23
CA THR A 366 24.65 11.40 5.60
C THR A 366 23.28 12.03 5.89
N GLU A 367 22.59 12.51 4.85
CA GLU A 367 21.23 13.05 4.95
C GLU A 367 20.16 12.00 5.30
N TRP A 368 20.41 10.70 5.05
CA TRP A 368 19.48 9.63 5.44
C TRP A 368 19.87 8.98 6.76
N THR A 369 21.17 8.96 7.07
CA THR A 369 21.71 8.28 8.26
C THR A 369 21.75 9.17 9.51
N ASN A 370 21.65 10.49 9.35
CA ASN A 370 21.64 11.44 10.46
C ASN A 370 20.32 12.25 10.48
N PRO A 371 19.45 12.06 11.49
CA PRO A 371 18.15 12.73 11.56
C PRO A 371 18.24 14.25 11.80
N HIS A 372 19.44 14.80 12.01
CA HIS A 372 19.68 16.23 12.15
C HIS A 372 20.14 16.90 10.85
N ILE A 373 20.29 16.15 9.75
CA ILE A 373 20.76 16.65 8.46
C ILE A 373 19.67 16.46 7.41
N GLY A 374 19.27 17.55 6.74
CA GLY A 374 18.24 17.52 5.71
C GLY A 374 16.81 17.54 6.28
N ALA A 375 15.83 17.45 5.39
CA ALA A 375 14.41 17.53 5.71
C ALA A 375 13.73 16.16 5.60
N GLY A 376 12.44 16.10 5.96
CA GLY A 376 11.60 14.93 5.75
C GLY A 376 11.81 13.77 6.73
N HIS A 377 12.55 13.98 7.83
CA HIS A 377 12.78 12.96 8.85
C HIS A 377 11.54 12.72 9.72
N GLY A 378 11.30 11.44 9.99
CA GLY A 378 10.18 10.91 10.73
C GLY A 378 10.61 10.26 12.04
N SER A 379 10.38 8.96 12.19
CA SER A 379 10.72 8.15 13.37
C SER A 379 12.22 7.80 13.36
N PRO A 380 13.03 8.30 14.32
CA PRO A 380 14.45 7.97 14.39
C PRO A 380 14.70 6.48 14.60
N VAL A 381 13.81 5.78 15.30
CA VAL A 381 13.93 4.33 15.55
C VAL A 381 13.75 3.56 14.24
N VAL A 382 12.70 3.86 13.48
CA VAL A 382 12.43 3.19 12.21
C VAL A 382 13.52 3.54 11.18
N GLU A 383 13.88 4.81 11.04
CA GLU A 383 14.90 5.23 10.07
C GLU A 383 16.28 4.63 10.37
N LYS A 384 16.63 4.43 11.65
CA LYS A 384 17.86 3.72 12.03
C LYS A 384 17.85 2.26 11.57
N LEU A 385 16.70 1.59 11.57
CA LEU A 385 16.60 0.24 10.99
C LEU A 385 16.79 0.26 9.47
N LEU A 386 16.33 1.32 8.79
CA LEU A 386 16.43 1.41 7.33
C LEU A 386 17.84 1.75 6.87
N TYR A 387 18.42 2.81 7.43
CA TYR A 387 19.65 3.45 6.92
C TYR A 387 20.84 3.30 7.86
N GLY A 388 20.64 2.78 9.08
CA GLY A 388 21.74 2.52 10.02
C GLY A 388 22.67 1.40 9.58
N LYS A 389 23.76 1.17 10.33
CA LYS A 389 24.65 0.04 10.09
C LYS A 389 24.06 -1.26 10.66
N PRO A 390 24.27 -2.42 10.00
CA PRO A 390 23.95 -3.72 10.60
C PRO A 390 24.73 -3.91 11.91
N ASP A 391 24.11 -4.53 12.92
CA ASP A 391 24.81 -4.91 14.15
C ASP A 391 25.61 -6.23 13.94
N GLU A 392 26.76 -6.36 14.61
CA GLU A 392 27.63 -7.54 14.48
C GLU A 392 27.05 -8.80 15.17
N HIS A 393 25.94 -8.68 15.89
CA HIS A 393 25.36 -9.73 16.75
C HIS A 393 23.94 -10.17 16.36
N GLY A 394 23.35 -9.61 15.28
CA GLY A 394 22.16 -10.15 14.64
C GLY A 394 20.83 -9.99 15.39
N ILE A 395 20.77 -9.19 16.46
CA ILE A 395 19.55 -8.89 17.22
C ILE A 395 19.22 -7.40 17.01
N GLY A 396 19.16 -6.98 15.76
CA GLY A 396 18.92 -5.59 15.41
C GLY A 396 19.49 -5.19 14.07
N ARG A 397 19.29 -6.02 13.03
CA ARG A 397 19.77 -5.75 11.67
C ARG A 397 19.23 -4.41 11.18
N GLY A 398 20.02 -3.35 11.32
CA GLY A 398 19.83 -2.09 10.58
C GLY A 398 20.41 -2.20 9.17
N GLY A 399 20.13 -1.21 8.33
CA GLY A 399 20.67 -1.15 6.97
C GLY A 399 19.89 -1.99 5.97
N PHE A 400 18.56 -2.03 6.13
CA PHE A 400 17.70 -2.72 5.16
C PHE A 400 17.70 -2.05 3.78
N TYR A 401 18.05 -0.77 3.68
CA TYR A 401 18.25 -0.11 2.40
C TYR A 401 19.70 -0.21 1.95
N ASP A 402 19.91 -0.84 0.80
CA ASP A 402 21.21 -1.00 0.14
C ASP A 402 21.00 -0.85 -1.36
N ALA A 403 21.37 0.31 -1.91
CA ALA A 403 21.11 0.67 -3.30
C ALA A 403 21.86 -0.23 -4.30
N GLU A 404 23.03 -0.76 -3.92
CA GLU A 404 23.78 -1.69 -4.77
C GLU A 404 23.08 -3.04 -4.84
N LYS A 405 22.67 -3.61 -3.70
CA LYS A 405 21.94 -4.89 -3.67
C LYS A 405 20.54 -4.81 -4.26
N MET A 406 19.90 -3.64 -4.14
CA MET A 406 18.55 -3.39 -4.66
C MET A 406 18.56 -2.93 -6.12
N ALA A 407 19.73 -2.72 -6.75
CA ALA A 407 19.81 -2.22 -8.12
C ALA A 407 18.96 -3.06 -9.09
N GLY A 408 18.17 -2.38 -9.92
CA GLY A 408 17.24 -3.03 -10.86
C GLY A 408 15.89 -3.43 -10.27
N ILE A 409 15.61 -3.19 -8.98
CA ILE A 409 14.26 -3.35 -8.42
C ILE A 409 13.37 -2.17 -8.87
N PRO A 410 12.11 -2.41 -9.28
CA PRO A 410 11.18 -1.35 -9.65
C PRO A 410 10.83 -0.42 -8.49
N VAL A 411 10.55 0.84 -8.84
CA VAL A 411 10.03 1.87 -7.94
C VAL A 411 8.87 2.58 -8.61
N GLY A 412 7.69 2.46 -8.02
CA GLY A 412 6.47 3.15 -8.44
C GLY A 412 6.07 4.31 -7.52
N ILE A 413 5.12 5.11 -7.99
CA ILE A 413 4.51 6.23 -7.25
C ILE A 413 3.00 6.05 -7.14
N GLN A 414 2.40 6.71 -6.15
CA GLN A 414 0.95 6.86 -6.01
C GLN A 414 0.48 8.11 -6.77
N ILE A 415 -0.65 7.99 -7.44
CA ILE A 415 -1.40 9.09 -8.05
C ILE A 415 -2.78 9.09 -7.39
N VAL A 416 -3.07 10.13 -6.63
CA VAL A 416 -4.24 10.15 -5.73
C VAL A 416 -5.25 11.18 -6.20
N GLY A 417 -6.53 10.84 -6.12
CA GLY A 417 -7.66 11.74 -6.38
C GLY A 417 -8.56 11.91 -5.16
N LYS A 418 -9.61 12.73 -5.31
CA LYS A 418 -10.66 12.86 -4.30
C LYS A 418 -11.58 11.64 -4.35
N LYS A 419 -12.24 11.34 -3.23
CA LYS A 419 -13.26 10.28 -3.17
C LYS A 419 -14.28 10.44 -4.31
N TRP A 420 -14.60 9.34 -5.00
CA TRP A 420 -15.46 9.28 -6.19
C TRP A 420 -14.88 9.88 -7.49
N GLU A 421 -13.57 10.11 -7.55
CA GLU A 421 -12.86 10.57 -8.75
C GLU A 421 -11.93 9.50 -9.35
N GLU A 422 -12.29 8.22 -9.25
CA GLU A 422 -11.48 7.11 -9.79
C GLU A 422 -11.15 7.29 -11.28
N GLU A 423 -12.09 7.78 -12.08
CA GLU A 423 -11.88 8.00 -13.51
C GLU A 423 -10.87 9.14 -13.75
N LYS A 424 -10.88 10.20 -12.92
CA LYS A 424 -9.84 11.24 -12.97
C LYS A 424 -8.48 10.67 -12.57
N VAL A 425 -8.43 9.77 -11.59
CA VAL A 425 -7.18 9.10 -11.20
C VAL A 425 -6.61 8.30 -12.38
N ILE A 426 -7.44 7.54 -13.10
CA ILE A 426 -7.02 6.82 -14.31
C ILE A 426 -6.51 7.78 -15.38
N GLU A 427 -7.20 8.89 -15.65
CA GLU A 427 -6.70 9.88 -16.63
C GLU A 427 -5.41 10.55 -16.17
N MET A 428 -5.26 10.86 -14.88
CA MET A 428 -4.00 11.34 -14.34
C MET A 428 -2.89 10.31 -14.48
N MET A 429 -3.16 9.01 -14.25
CA MET A 429 -2.20 7.94 -14.54
C MET A 429 -1.74 8.00 -16.00
N LYS A 430 -2.65 8.14 -16.97
CA LYS A 430 -2.29 8.29 -18.40
C LYS A 430 -1.44 9.54 -18.65
N VAL A 431 -1.77 10.66 -18.02
CA VAL A 431 -1.01 11.92 -18.16
C VAL A 431 0.41 11.74 -17.63
N VAL A 432 0.58 11.18 -16.44
CA VAL A 432 1.91 10.93 -15.86
C VAL A 432 2.68 9.90 -16.69
N ASP A 433 2.04 8.82 -17.11
CA ASP A 433 2.66 7.74 -17.89
C ASP A 433 3.18 8.25 -19.25
N ARG A 434 2.37 9.05 -19.95
CA ARG A 434 2.79 9.74 -21.20
C ARG A 434 3.91 10.74 -20.98
N ALA A 435 3.86 11.53 -19.90
CA ALA A 435 4.88 12.54 -19.61
C ALA A 435 6.24 11.90 -19.30
N LEU A 436 6.25 10.76 -18.60
CA LEU A 436 7.46 9.99 -18.32
C LEU A 436 8.02 9.29 -19.57
N GLY A 437 7.18 9.02 -20.56
CA GLY A 437 7.57 8.41 -21.82
C GLY A 437 7.88 6.90 -21.70
N PRO A 438 8.43 6.30 -22.78
CA PRO A 438 8.75 4.89 -22.83
C PRO A 438 9.74 4.47 -21.74
N ARG A 439 9.42 3.40 -21.02
CA ARG A 439 10.20 2.83 -19.92
C ARG A 439 10.14 1.30 -19.99
N PRO A 440 11.10 0.57 -19.38
CA PRO A 440 11.10 -0.90 -19.38
C PRO A 440 10.08 -1.46 -18.37
N PHE A 441 8.81 -1.08 -18.55
CA PHE A 441 7.65 -1.56 -17.82
C PHE A 441 6.53 -1.86 -18.81
N GLY A 442 5.62 -2.73 -18.39
CA GLY A 442 4.42 -3.06 -19.15
C GLY A 442 4.54 -4.31 -20.00
N PRO A 443 3.56 -4.54 -20.90
CA PRO A 443 3.45 -5.81 -21.61
C PRO A 443 4.71 -6.14 -22.40
N LEU A 444 5.21 -7.36 -22.23
CA LEU A 444 6.42 -7.87 -22.91
C LEU A 444 7.73 -7.17 -22.50
N ALA A 445 7.71 -6.34 -21.46
CA ALA A 445 8.92 -5.73 -20.91
C ALA A 445 9.70 -6.70 -20.00
N TRP A 446 9.11 -7.84 -19.61
CA TRP A 446 9.79 -8.78 -18.75
C TRP A 446 10.87 -9.57 -19.50
N GLU A 447 12.11 -9.45 -19.02
CA GLU A 447 13.20 -10.31 -19.42
C GLU A 447 13.43 -11.38 -18.34
N LYS A 448 13.51 -12.64 -18.76
CA LYS A 448 13.73 -13.76 -17.84
C LYS A 448 15.02 -13.55 -17.07
N GLN A 449 14.94 -13.64 -15.73
CA GLN A 449 16.13 -13.64 -14.87
C GLN A 449 17.13 -14.71 -15.34
N GLY A 450 18.37 -14.30 -15.62
CA GLY A 450 19.50 -15.22 -15.76
C GLY A 450 19.55 -16.12 -14.52
N ARG A 451 19.70 -17.44 -14.75
CA ARG A 451 19.59 -18.48 -13.71
C ARG A 451 20.53 -18.29 -12.54
#